data_AF-A0A969LR27-F1
#
_entry.id   AF-A0A969LR27-F1
#
_cell.length_a   1.000
_cell.length_b   1.000
_cell.length_c   1.000
_cell.angle_alpha   90.00
_cell.angle_beta   90.00
_cell.angle_gamma   90.00
#
_symmetry.space_group_name_H-M   'P 1'
#
loop_
_entity.id
_entity.type
_entity.pdbx_description
1 polymer ?
#
loop_
_entity_poly.entity_id
_entity_poly.type
_entity_poly.pdbx_seq_one_letter_code
_entity_poly.pdbx_strand_id
1 'polypeptide(L)' 'MARQNVFNLRLSDEEFQRLKDYAESKQVSPAEVWRDDIKRLPRTSDNG' A
#
# COMPACT_ATOMS: atom_id res chain seq x y z
N MET A 1 14.90 12.41 -14.66
CA MET A 1 13.53 12.05 -14.21
C MET A 1 13.62 10.72 -13.49
N ALA A 2 13.21 10.63 -12.22
CA ALA A 2 13.22 9.36 -11.49
C ALA A 2 12.25 8.37 -12.14
N ARG A 3 12.66 7.11 -12.36
CA ARG A 3 11.76 6.05 -12.83
C ARG A 3 10.60 5.92 -11.84
N GLN A 4 9.37 6.09 -12.33
CA GLN A 4 8.20 5.75 -11.54
C GLN A 4 8.19 4.23 -11.35
N ASN A 5 8.43 3.77 -10.11
CA ASN A 5 8.23 2.38 -9.74
C ASN A 5 6.72 2.14 -9.61
N VAL A 6 6.13 1.60 -10.68
CA VAL A 6 4.72 1.20 -10.70
C VAL A 6 4.62 -0.19 -10.08
N PHE A 7 3.80 -0.31 -9.03
CA PHE A 7 3.51 -1.59 -8.38
C PHE A 7 2.06 -1.97 -8.66
N ASN A 8 1.85 -3.12 -9.31
CA ASN A 8 0.52 -3.64 -9.59
C ASN A 8 0.20 -4.73 -8.57
N LEU A 9 -0.74 -4.46 -7.67
CA LEU A 9 -1.24 -5.42 -6.69
C LEU A 9 -2.55 -6.00 -7.21
N ARG A 10 -2.67 -7.32 -7.20
CA ARG A 10 -3.95 -8.00 -7.41
C ARG A 10 -4.54 -8.36 -6.06
N LEU A 11 -5.73 -7.86 -5.81
CA LEU A 11 -6.53 -8.17 -4.63
C LEU A 11 -7.78 -8.91 -5.09
N SER A 12 -8.30 -9.78 -4.24
CA SER A 12 -9.68 -10.25 -4.37
C SER A 12 -10.67 -9.11 -4.13
N ASP A 13 -11.92 -9.27 -4.55
CA ASP A 13 -12.96 -8.26 -4.37
C ASP A 13 -13.18 -7.93 -2.88
N GLU A 14 -13.15 -8.93 -2.00
CA GLU A 14 -13.28 -8.73 -0.55
C GLU A 14 -12.11 -7.92 0.03
N GLU A 15 -10.87 -8.24 -0.36
CA GLU A 15 -9.68 -7.52 0.11
C GLU A 15 -9.68 -6.08 -0.38
N PHE A 16 -10.07 -5.86 -1.64
CA PHE A 16 -10.19 -4.53 -2.21
C PHE A 16 -11.27 -3.72 -1.50
N GLN A 17 -12.43 -4.32 -1.18
CA GLN A 17 -13.49 -3.64 -0.46
C GLN A 17 -13.02 -3.22 0.95
N ARG A 18 -12.36 -4.11 1.70
CA ARG A 18 -11.80 -3.78 3.01
C ARG A 18 -10.79 -2.64 2.95
N LEU A 19 -9.90 -2.65 1.95
CA LEU A 19 -8.93 -1.58 1.73
C LEU A 19 -9.63 -0.26 1.43
N LYS A 20 -10.68 -0.29 0.61
CA LYS A 20 -11.47 0.88 0.24
C LYS A 20 -12.20 1.46 1.45
N ASP A 21 -12.90 0.64 2.23
CA ASP A 21 -13.61 1.08 3.44
C ASP A 21 -12.65 1.75 4.44
N TYR A 22 -11.45 1.16 4.61
CA TYR A 22 -10.42 1.74 5.46
C TYR A 22 -9.90 3.07 4.92
N ALA A 23 -9.65 3.16 3.61
CA ALA A 23 -9.19 4.38 2.95
C ALA A 23 -10.24 5.50 3.08
N GLU A 24 -11.52 5.18 2.91
CA GLU A 24 -12.65 6.10 3.10
C GLU A 24 -12.74 6.60 4.54
N SER A 25 -12.57 5.72 5.53
CA SER A 25 -12.57 6.09 6.96
C SER A 25 -11.47 7.11 7.32
N LYS A 26 -10.38 7.11 6.54
CA LYS A 26 -9.22 7.98 6.74
C LYS A 26 -9.15 9.15 5.76
N GLN A 27 -10.12 9.26 4.84
CA GLN A 27 -10.15 10.27 3.79
C GLN A 27 -8.87 10.31 2.93
N VAL A 28 -8.28 9.14 2.68
CA VAL A 28 -7.08 8.97 1.84
C VAL A 28 -7.37 8.02 0.69
N SER A 29 -6.48 7.96 -0.31
CA SER A 29 -6.61 6.97 -1.37
C SER A 29 -6.15 5.57 -0.93
N PRO A 30 -6.72 4.48 -1.50
CA PRO A 30 -6.25 3.12 -1.25
C PRO A 30 -4.74 2.94 -1.52
N ALA A 31 -4.21 3.66 -2.51
CA ALA A 31 -2.79 3.65 -2.83
C ALA A 31 -1.92 4.30 -1.74
N GLU A 32 -2.41 5.33 -1.06
CA GLU A 32 -1.72 5.94 0.08
C GLU A 32 -1.71 5.02 1.29
N VAL A 33 -2.82 4.32 1.55
CA VAL A 33 -2.88 3.28 2.60
C VAL A 33 -1.80 2.23 2.34
N TRP A 34 -1.72 1.70 1.12
CA TRP A 34 -0.73 0.70 0.73
C TRP A 34 0.72 1.22 0.86
N ARG A 35 0.97 2.46 0.45
CA ARG A 35 2.30 3.09 0.59
C ARG A 35 2.68 3.28 2.05
N ASP A 36 1.74 3.67 2.90
CA ASP A 36 1.98 3.86 4.33
C ASP A 36 2.28 2.52 5.01
N ASP A 37 1.55 1.48 4.62
CA ASP A 37 1.79 0.12 5.10
C ASP A 37 3.18 -0.39 4.70
N ILE A 38 3.56 -0.25 3.42
CA ILE A 38 4.93 -0.58 2.94
C ILE A 38 6.00 0.17 3.73
N LYS A 39 5.78 1.44 4.08
CA LYS A 39 6.75 2.23 4.87
C LYS A 39 6.90 1.73 6.30
N ARG A 40 5.86 1.10 6.86
CA ARG A 40 5.85 0.54 8.22
C ARG A 40 6.45 -0.85 8.30
N LEU A 41 6.54 -1.56 7.18
CA LEU A 41 7.21 -2.86 7.15
C LEU A 41 8.66 -2.68 7.62
N PRO A 42 9.14 -3.54 8.54
CA PRO A 42 10.54 -3.49 8.96
C PRO A 42 11.39 -3.64 7.71
N ARG A 43 12.30 -2.70 7.49
CA ARG A 43 13.28 -2.82 6.43
C ARG A 43 14.18 -3.99 6.80
N THR A 44 13.89 -5.17 6.28
CA THR A 44 14.84 -6.27 6.19
C THR A 44 15.94 -5.88 5.21
N SER A 45 16.79 -4.96 5.67
CA SER A 45 18.07 -4.61 5.10
C SER A 45 18.96 -4.21 6.26
N ASP A 46 19.14 -5.15 7.18
CA ASP A 46 20.42 -5.37 7.82
C ASP A 46 20.94 -6.68 7.21
N ASN A 47 21.72 -6.55 6.15
CA ASN A 47 22.60 -7.62 5.70
C ASN A 47 23.73 -7.67 6.73
N GLY A 48 23.66 -8.63 7.67
CA GLY A 48 24.81 -9.08 8.45
C GLY A 48 25.54 -10.18 7.72
#